data_AF-A0A1V6LP32-F1
#
_entry.id   AF-A0A1V6LP32-F1
#
_cell.length_a   1.000
_cell.length_b   1.000
_cell.length_c   1.000
_cell.angle_alpha   90.00
_cell.angle_beta   90.00
_cell.angle_gamma   90.00
#
_symmetry.space_group_name_H-M   'P 1'
#
loop_
_entity.id
_entity.type
_entity.pdbx_description
1 polymer ?
#
loop_
_entity_poly.entity_id
_entity_poly.type
_entity_poly.pdbx_seq_one_letter_code
_entity_poly.pdbx_strand_id
1 'polypeptide(L)'
;MLTFLGILVIVFGLGTLIAKTLFKNLTTLNWFTTRKSLQIVLVGLVLSIVTGAFFYAEPGTAYAVQYPWGGQKAVFRQGINSKMWGRLIPIQFELPIKYVIPNGEGDLGEQSEYANVDKAKYWAFSDAVKARIATSVVISINTEDETQFLSVADRNKTERNLIRSRIIPNIDQSIKNTCKLMDAQDYISGQASDFDRYFKDQLENGMYVLEEYTTNQNREIIGDSSTVRTVVNKESKQKRFRIKYKDGLPVREKGNSLKAYGLTVVQAVVTEIDWEQTFDKRLQLQKEEVAQTQLEKQQAEREFYRAQKEKARGEAEKAAERARLEKEQIQKTIAAETEAKVAEFNLIKEKKQFEVEKFKAQSKKVAADAESYQNAKLVSAGLTPQEKAEWEYKTAVGVAGQLKSLNLPEIYIEGNQGKSSNGNLLESLIGADLAKTMMQKQD
;
A
#
# COMPACT_ATOMS: atom_id res chain seq x y z
N MET A 1 4.46 -39.75 57.86
CA MET A 1 3.88 -41.11 57.90
C MET A 1 4.83 -42.15 58.51
N LEU A 2 6.10 -42.22 58.12
CA LEU A 2 7.07 -43.21 58.64
C LEU A 2 7.37 -43.09 60.15
N THR A 3 7.40 -41.89 60.72
CA THR A 3 7.55 -41.68 62.18
C THR A 3 6.36 -42.23 62.97
N PHE A 4 5.15 -42.09 62.44
CA PHE A 4 3.93 -42.64 63.04
C PHE A 4 3.93 -44.18 62.99
N LEU A 5 4.39 -44.76 61.88
CA LEU A 5 4.63 -46.21 61.76
C LEU A 5 5.69 -46.69 62.76
N GLY A 6 6.80 -45.96 62.94
CA GLY A 6 7.81 -46.28 63.95
C GLY A 6 7.25 -46.28 65.37
N ILE A 7 6.45 -45.25 65.72
CA ILE A 7 5.76 -45.17 67.02
C ILE A 7 4.75 -46.31 67.18
N LEU A 8 3.99 -46.64 66.14
CA LEU A 8 3.02 -47.75 66.15
C LEU A 8 3.72 -49.10 66.37
N VAL A 9 4.87 -49.33 65.74
CA VAL A 9 5.69 -50.53 65.95
C VAL A 9 6.24 -50.60 67.38
N ILE A 10 6.63 -49.47 67.98
CA ILE A 10 7.05 -49.41 69.40
C ILE A 10 5.87 -49.73 70.32
N VAL A 11 4.69 -49.14 70.08
CA VAL A 11 3.47 -49.38 70.87
C VAL A 11 3.01 -50.84 70.72
N PHE A 12 3.13 -51.42 69.53
CA PHE A 12 2.83 -52.83 69.28
C PHE A 12 3.82 -53.76 70.00
N GLY A 13 5.13 -53.43 69.97
CA GLY A 13 6.15 -54.14 70.75
C GLY A 13 5.85 -54.10 72.26
N LEU A 14 5.57 -52.93 72.82
CA LEU A 14 5.20 -52.79 74.24
C LEU A 14 3.88 -53.50 74.57
N GLY A 15 2.88 -53.41 73.69
CA GLY A 15 1.60 -54.09 73.84
C GLY A 15 1.73 -55.61 73.86
N THR A 16 2.61 -56.19 73.05
CA THR A 16 2.89 -57.64 73.08
C THR A 16 3.61 -58.10 74.36
N LEU A 17 4.45 -57.25 74.96
CA LEU A 17 5.05 -57.52 76.29
C LEU A 17 4.00 -57.54 77.39
N ILE A 18 3.11 -56.54 77.41
CA ILE A 18 2.05 -56.40 78.42
C ILE A 18 0.98 -57.49 78.27
N ALA A 19 0.55 -57.77 77.03
CA ALA A 19 -0.44 -58.80 76.74
C ALA A 19 0.07 -60.19 77.13
N LYS A 20 1.37 -60.46 76.99
CA LYS A 20 1.98 -61.72 77.44
C LYS A 20 2.02 -61.85 78.96
N THR A 21 2.25 -60.76 79.68
CA THR A 21 2.19 -60.78 81.15
C THR A 21 0.77 -61.03 81.67
N LEU A 22 -0.27 -60.61 80.93
CA LEU A 22 -1.67 -60.76 81.32
C LEU A 22 -2.33 -62.06 80.82
N PHE A 23 -1.98 -62.55 79.63
CA PHE A 23 -2.61 -63.72 79.00
C PHE A 23 -1.59 -64.82 78.67
N LYS A 24 -1.32 -65.71 79.63
CA LYS A 24 -0.33 -66.80 79.51
C LYS A 24 -0.75 -67.98 78.62
N ASN A 25 -2.04 -68.13 78.32
CA ASN A 25 -2.61 -69.36 77.72
C ASN A 25 -3.04 -69.26 76.24
N LEU A 26 -2.72 -68.17 75.53
CA LEU A 26 -3.07 -68.04 74.11
C LEU A 26 -1.91 -68.53 73.22
N THR A 27 -2.17 -69.54 72.38
CA THR A 27 -1.20 -70.15 71.46
C THR A 27 -0.60 -69.15 70.47
N THR A 28 -1.35 -68.11 70.08
CA THR A 28 -0.91 -67.02 69.21
C THR A 28 0.12 -66.09 69.87
N LEU A 29 0.12 -65.96 71.20
CA LEU A 29 1.10 -65.15 71.94
C LEU A 29 2.45 -65.85 72.17
N ASN A 30 2.51 -67.18 72.04
CA ASN A 30 3.74 -67.94 72.21
C ASN A 30 4.78 -67.70 71.11
N TRP A 31 4.34 -67.24 69.92
CA TRP A 31 5.24 -66.86 68.83
C TRP A 31 6.10 -65.62 69.17
N PHE A 32 5.58 -64.73 70.03
CA PHE A 32 6.27 -63.54 70.53
C PHE A 32 6.98 -63.82 71.86
N THR A 33 8.22 -64.29 71.78
CA THR A 33 9.12 -64.42 72.96
C THR A 33 9.50 -63.03 73.48
N THR A 34 9.83 -62.91 74.77
CA THR A 34 10.34 -61.65 75.37
C THR A 34 11.50 -61.06 74.56
N ARG A 35 12.41 -61.92 74.07
CA ARG A 35 13.50 -61.53 73.16
C ARG A 35 13.02 -60.96 71.83
N LYS A 36 12.01 -61.55 71.18
CA LYS A 36 11.47 -61.09 69.89
C LYS A 36 10.71 -59.78 70.04
N SER A 37 9.96 -59.61 71.13
CA SER A 37 9.27 -58.35 71.40
C SER A 37 10.26 -57.21 71.70
N LEU A 38 11.33 -57.48 72.45
CA LEU A 38 12.45 -56.54 72.61
C LEU A 38 13.13 -56.18 71.29
N GLN A 39 13.32 -57.15 70.38
CA GLN A 39 13.84 -56.88 69.03
C GLN A 39 12.89 -56.00 68.21
N ILE A 40 11.57 -56.22 68.30
CA ILE A 40 10.56 -55.37 67.62
C ILE A 40 10.59 -53.95 68.17
N VAL A 41 10.69 -53.78 69.49
CA VAL A 41 10.84 -52.46 70.12
C VAL A 41 12.14 -51.78 69.68
N LEU A 42 13.26 -52.51 69.64
CA LEU A 42 14.55 -51.99 69.20
C LEU A 42 14.52 -51.58 67.72
N VAL A 43 13.93 -52.40 66.85
CA VAL A 43 13.72 -52.07 65.43
C VAL A 43 12.81 -50.86 65.28
N GLY A 44 11.72 -50.78 66.03
CA GLY A 44 10.84 -49.61 66.05
C GLY A 44 11.55 -48.33 66.50
N LEU A 45 12.41 -48.44 67.52
CA LEU A 45 13.22 -47.34 68.04
C LEU A 45 14.27 -46.89 67.02
N VAL A 46 14.98 -47.81 66.38
CA VAL A 46 15.92 -47.50 65.29
C VAL A 46 15.21 -46.84 64.11
N LEU A 47 14.06 -47.37 63.67
CA LEU A 47 13.27 -46.77 62.60
C LEU A 47 12.77 -45.36 62.97
N SER A 48 12.32 -45.17 64.21
CA SER A 48 11.89 -43.85 64.71
C SER A 48 13.04 -42.84 64.72
N ILE A 49 14.24 -43.26 65.14
CA ILE A 49 15.44 -42.42 65.14
C ILE A 49 15.85 -42.06 63.72
N VAL A 50 15.95 -43.05 62.81
CA VAL A 50 16.39 -42.82 61.42
C VAL A 50 15.41 -41.91 60.69
N THR A 51 14.11 -42.09 60.89
CA THR A 51 13.06 -41.27 60.24
C THR A 51 12.96 -39.85 60.83
N GLY A 52 13.35 -39.67 62.09
CA GLY A 52 13.48 -38.36 62.73
C GLY A 52 14.78 -37.63 62.37
N ALA A 53 15.87 -38.37 62.14
CA ALA A 53 17.19 -37.83 61.87
C ALA A 53 17.38 -37.40 60.42
N PHE A 54 16.85 -38.15 59.46
CA PHE A 54 17.07 -37.89 58.03
C PHE A 54 15.83 -37.36 57.33
N PHE A 55 16.04 -36.58 56.29
CA PHE A 55 15.01 -36.19 55.33
C PHE A 55 15.58 -36.17 53.92
N TYR A 56 14.70 -36.37 52.94
CA TYR A 56 15.03 -36.20 51.55
C TYR A 56 14.73 -34.75 51.15
N ALA A 57 15.73 -34.03 50.68
CA ALA A 57 15.60 -32.69 50.15
C ALA A 57 15.17 -32.78 48.68
N GLU A 58 13.98 -32.27 48.38
CA GLU A 58 13.41 -32.24 47.03
C GLU A 58 14.17 -31.26 46.14
N PRO A 59 14.34 -31.57 44.84
CA PRO A 59 14.95 -30.64 43.90
C PRO A 59 14.11 -29.35 43.80
N GLY A 60 14.76 -28.21 43.63
CA GLY A 60 14.06 -26.92 43.51
C GLY A 60 13.71 -26.24 44.83
N THR A 61 14.03 -26.83 45.99
CA THR A 61 13.72 -26.26 47.31
C THR A 61 14.95 -26.15 48.21
N ALA A 62 15.06 -25.03 48.91
CA ALA A 62 15.97 -24.82 50.01
C ALA A 62 15.27 -25.13 51.34
N TYR A 63 16.00 -25.70 52.30
CA TYR A 63 15.45 -26.02 53.62
C TYR A 63 16.21 -25.27 54.71
N ALA A 64 15.49 -24.56 55.56
CA ALA A 64 16.02 -24.12 56.85
C ALA A 64 15.67 -25.17 57.91
N VAL A 65 16.71 -25.76 58.50
CA VAL A 65 16.60 -26.70 59.62
C VAL A 65 16.76 -25.93 60.92
N GLN A 66 15.71 -25.87 61.73
CA GLN A 66 15.77 -25.30 63.07
C GLN A 66 15.84 -26.42 64.10
N TYR A 67 16.98 -26.53 64.77
CA TYR A 67 17.19 -27.57 65.76
C TYR A 67 16.56 -27.21 67.11
N PRO A 68 16.12 -28.20 67.91
CA PRO A 68 15.54 -27.97 69.24
C PRO A 68 16.46 -27.25 70.22
N TRP A 69 17.79 -27.34 70.03
CA TRP A 69 18.80 -26.67 70.84
C TRP A 69 19.16 -25.25 70.35
N GLY A 70 18.37 -24.67 69.44
CA GLY A 70 18.50 -23.28 68.98
C GLY A 70 19.47 -23.07 67.82
N GLY A 71 20.22 -24.09 67.40
CA GLY A 71 21.02 -24.04 66.18
C GLY A 71 20.15 -23.97 64.93
N GLN A 72 20.62 -23.29 63.89
CA GLN A 72 19.98 -23.24 62.58
C GLN A 72 20.98 -23.63 61.50
N LYS A 73 20.53 -24.33 60.47
CA LYS A 73 21.35 -24.74 59.32
C LYS A 73 20.56 -24.66 58.03
N ALA A 74 21.15 -24.08 56.98
CA ALA A 74 20.57 -24.09 55.65
C ALA A 74 21.01 -25.33 54.87
N VAL A 75 20.11 -25.87 54.07
CA VAL A 75 20.37 -27.00 53.18
C VAL A 75 19.90 -26.61 51.78
N PHE A 76 20.86 -26.42 50.88
CA PHE A 76 20.63 -26.04 49.48
C PHE A 76 20.85 -27.20 48.49
N ARG A 77 21.40 -28.33 48.95
CA ARG A 77 21.71 -29.48 48.08
C ARG A 77 20.62 -30.53 48.15
N GLN A 78 20.23 -31.02 46.98
CA GLN A 78 19.33 -32.16 46.83
C GLN A 78 19.93 -33.44 47.43
N GLY A 79 19.08 -34.34 47.93
CA GLY A 79 19.47 -35.63 48.47
C GLY A 79 19.20 -35.81 49.96
N ILE A 80 19.80 -36.84 50.54
CA ILE A 80 19.56 -37.22 51.94
C ILE A 80 20.37 -36.30 52.85
N ASN A 81 19.67 -35.46 53.61
CA ASN A 81 20.25 -34.56 54.58
C ASN A 81 19.76 -34.89 56.00
N SER A 82 20.55 -34.53 57.00
CA SER A 82 20.19 -34.75 58.41
C SER A 82 19.47 -33.51 58.97
N LYS A 83 18.24 -33.70 59.43
CA LYS A 83 17.49 -32.71 60.20
C LYS A 83 17.61 -32.91 61.71
N MET A 84 18.02 -34.09 62.17
CA MET A 84 18.20 -34.42 63.60
C MET A 84 17.06 -33.90 64.49
N TRP A 85 15.82 -34.30 64.18
CA TRP A 85 14.56 -33.85 64.82
C TRP A 85 14.27 -32.35 64.77
N GLY A 86 15.03 -31.59 63.99
CA GLY A 86 14.78 -30.20 63.69
C GLY A 86 13.52 -29.99 62.86
N ARG A 87 12.91 -28.83 63.04
CA ARG A 87 11.80 -28.36 62.22
C ARG A 87 12.33 -27.95 60.85
N LEU A 88 11.68 -28.45 59.80
CA LEU A 88 11.98 -28.10 58.42
C LEU A 88 11.08 -26.95 57.97
N ILE A 89 11.68 -25.90 57.41
CA ILE A 89 10.97 -24.86 56.67
C ILE A 89 11.43 -24.95 55.22
N PRO A 90 10.64 -25.59 54.33
CA PRO A 90 10.94 -25.60 52.90
C PRO A 90 10.62 -24.23 52.31
N ILE A 91 11.49 -23.76 51.41
CA ILE A 91 11.27 -22.57 50.59
C ILE A 91 11.78 -22.86 49.18
N GLN A 92 10.96 -22.68 48.15
CA GLN A 92 11.38 -22.87 46.75
C GLN A 92 12.49 -21.89 46.34
N PHE A 93 13.43 -22.32 45.50
CA PHE A 93 14.50 -21.45 44.98
C PHE A 93 13.96 -20.31 44.12
N GLU A 94 12.87 -20.58 43.40
CA GLU A 94 12.14 -19.60 42.61
C GLU A 94 10.69 -19.62 43.05
N LEU A 95 10.17 -18.43 43.35
CA LEU A 95 8.80 -18.19 43.81
C LEU A 95 8.06 -17.46 42.69
N PRO A 96 7.37 -18.19 41.79
CA PRO A 96 6.54 -17.57 40.77
C PRO A 96 5.24 -17.06 41.42
N ILE A 97 5.02 -15.75 41.33
CA ILE A 97 3.84 -15.06 41.81
C ILE A 97 3.16 -14.40 40.62
N LYS A 98 1.90 -14.77 40.40
CA LYS A 98 1.11 -14.29 39.26
C LYS A 98 -0.16 -13.63 39.75
N TYR A 99 -0.43 -12.44 39.24
CA TYR A 99 -1.73 -11.80 39.31
C TYR A 99 -2.46 -12.06 38.00
N VAL A 100 -3.62 -12.70 38.07
CA VAL A 100 -4.42 -13.06 36.90
C VAL A 100 -5.76 -12.34 36.95
N ILE A 101 -6.22 -11.86 35.80
CA ILE A 101 -7.55 -11.31 35.64
C ILE A 101 -8.51 -12.51 35.55
N PRO A 102 -9.46 -12.68 36.49
CA PRO A 102 -10.38 -13.81 36.44
C PRO A 102 -11.29 -13.70 35.22
N ASN A 103 -11.54 -14.83 34.58
CA ASN A 103 -12.50 -14.93 33.48
C ASN A 103 -13.94 -14.67 33.97
N GLY A 104 -14.91 -14.54 33.06
CA GLY A 104 -16.32 -14.24 33.38
C GLY A 104 -16.98 -15.19 34.39
N GLU A 105 -16.44 -16.39 34.59
CA GLU A 105 -16.91 -17.40 35.56
C GLU A 105 -16.21 -17.30 36.93
N GLY A 106 -15.27 -16.37 37.10
CA GLY A 106 -14.54 -16.15 38.36
C GLY A 106 -13.36 -17.08 38.59
N ASP A 107 -13.13 -18.03 37.67
CA ASP A 107 -12.00 -18.96 37.69
C ASP A 107 -10.70 -18.32 37.23
N LEU A 108 -9.61 -18.76 37.88
CA LEU A 108 -8.23 -18.31 37.63
C LEU A 108 -7.51 -19.18 36.57
N GLY A 109 -8.23 -20.09 35.89
CA GLY A 109 -7.69 -21.03 34.91
C GLY A 109 -6.93 -22.23 35.51
N GLU A 110 -6.42 -23.12 34.67
CA GLU A 110 -5.47 -24.17 35.09
C GLU A 110 -4.14 -23.53 35.47
N GLN A 111 -3.77 -23.64 36.75
CA GLN A 111 -2.54 -23.06 37.30
C GLN A 111 -1.65 -24.18 37.84
N SER A 112 -0.34 -24.04 37.68
CA SER A 112 0.61 -24.99 38.25
C SER A 112 0.53 -24.98 39.77
N GLU A 113 0.56 -26.16 40.40
CA GLU A 113 0.53 -26.33 41.86
C GLU A 113 1.62 -25.52 42.61
N TYR A 114 2.72 -25.20 41.91
CA TYR A 114 3.86 -24.47 42.44
C TYR A 114 3.81 -22.95 42.22
N ALA A 115 2.79 -22.41 41.54
CA ALA A 115 2.64 -20.97 41.33
C ALA A 115 1.65 -20.37 42.33
N ASN A 116 2.06 -19.26 42.95
CA ASN A 116 1.18 -18.50 43.82
C ASN A 116 0.37 -17.53 42.97
N VAL A 117 -0.91 -17.86 42.76
CA VAL A 117 -1.81 -17.08 41.91
C VAL A 117 -2.79 -16.31 42.77
N ASP A 118 -2.82 -14.99 42.57
CA ASP A 118 -3.78 -14.08 43.20
C ASP A 118 -4.61 -13.34 42.14
N LYS A 119 -5.79 -12.86 42.56
CA LYS A 119 -6.65 -12.04 41.71
C LYS A 119 -6.02 -10.67 41.47
N ALA A 120 -5.95 -10.27 40.21
CA ALA A 120 -5.49 -8.93 39.83
C ALA A 120 -6.33 -7.84 40.52
N LYS A 121 -5.65 -6.79 40.98
CA LYS A 121 -6.26 -5.67 41.74
C LYS A 121 -6.40 -4.43 40.85
N TYR A 122 -7.33 -3.56 41.24
CA TYR A 122 -7.51 -2.26 40.60
C TYR A 122 -6.50 -1.24 41.13
N TRP A 123 -5.82 -0.58 40.20
CA TRP A 123 -4.88 0.50 40.46
C TRP A 123 -5.27 1.72 39.64
N ALA A 124 -4.98 2.90 40.17
CA ALA A 124 -5.25 4.17 39.49
C ALA A 124 -3.93 4.74 38.92
N PHE A 125 -3.98 5.15 37.66
CA PHE A 125 -2.91 5.86 36.97
C PHE A 125 -2.89 7.35 37.35
N SER A 126 -1.88 8.11 36.91
CA SER A 126 -1.78 9.56 37.25
C SER A 126 -2.92 10.42 36.70
N ASP A 127 -3.56 9.97 35.62
CA ASP A 127 -4.76 10.57 35.02
C ASP A 127 -6.08 10.15 35.72
N ALA A 128 -5.97 9.46 36.85
CA ALA A 128 -7.07 8.89 37.64
C ALA A 128 -7.89 7.80 36.93
N VAL A 129 -7.40 7.26 35.81
CA VAL A 129 -8.00 6.09 35.16
C VAL A 129 -7.68 4.85 35.99
N LYS A 130 -8.71 4.04 36.27
CA LYS A 130 -8.54 2.77 36.98
C LYS A 130 -8.36 1.63 35.99
N ALA A 131 -7.40 0.75 36.27
CA ALA A 131 -7.19 -0.47 35.52
C ALA A 131 -6.88 -1.63 36.45
N ARG A 132 -7.26 -2.83 36.04
CA ARG A 132 -6.90 -4.08 36.67
C ARG A 132 -5.64 -4.61 35.99
N ILE A 133 -4.57 -4.80 36.77
CA ILE A 133 -3.24 -5.12 36.23
C ILE A 133 -2.88 -6.57 36.60
N ALA A 134 -2.69 -7.41 35.57
CA ALA A 134 -2.12 -8.74 35.69
C ALA A 134 -0.60 -8.64 35.57
N THR A 135 0.12 -9.31 36.48
CA THR A 135 1.59 -9.29 36.50
C THR A 135 2.13 -10.69 36.75
N SER A 136 3.32 -10.95 36.23
CA SER A 136 4.08 -12.16 36.51
C SER A 136 5.42 -11.76 37.10
N VAL A 137 5.64 -12.13 38.36
CA VAL A 137 6.87 -11.83 39.09
C VAL A 137 7.50 -13.15 39.54
N VAL A 138 8.76 -13.37 39.18
CA VAL A 138 9.54 -14.52 39.64
C VAL A 138 10.65 -14.00 40.55
N ILE A 139 10.63 -14.47 41.79
CA ILE A 139 11.59 -14.07 42.81
C ILE A 139 12.47 -15.27 43.13
N SER A 140 13.78 -15.07 43.06
CA SER A 140 14.75 -16.03 43.50
C SER A 140 15.30 -15.67 44.87
N ILE A 141 15.63 -16.68 45.66
CA ILE A 141 16.26 -16.52 46.96
C ILE A 141 17.76 -16.55 46.78
N ASN A 142 18.48 -15.61 47.40
CA ASN A 142 19.93 -15.66 47.42
C ASN A 142 20.41 -16.90 48.21
N THR A 143 21.15 -17.78 47.55
CA THR A 143 21.71 -19.01 48.12
C THR A 143 23.19 -18.89 48.48
N GLU A 144 23.82 -17.75 48.18
CA GLU A 144 25.25 -17.52 48.47
C GLU A 144 25.50 -17.17 49.94
N ASP A 145 24.55 -16.47 50.58
CA ASP A 145 24.64 -16.08 51.99
C ASP A 145 23.67 -16.90 52.86
N GLU A 146 24.22 -17.93 53.52
CA GLU A 146 23.47 -18.78 54.45
C GLU A 146 22.84 -17.99 55.61
N THR A 147 23.53 -16.96 56.12
CA THR A 147 23.03 -16.19 57.27
C THR A 147 21.83 -15.33 56.88
N GLN A 148 21.87 -14.75 55.68
CA GLN A 148 20.77 -13.99 55.12
C GLN A 148 19.55 -14.90 54.91
N PHE A 149 19.74 -16.07 54.30
CA PHE A 149 18.67 -17.05 54.10
C PHE A 149 18.01 -17.49 55.42
N LEU A 150 18.83 -17.83 56.42
CA LEU A 150 18.32 -18.25 57.73
C LEU A 150 17.51 -17.14 58.42
N SER A 151 17.96 -15.89 58.32
CA SER A 151 17.22 -14.74 58.86
C SER A 151 15.84 -14.56 58.21
N VAL A 152 15.72 -14.86 56.92
CA VAL A 152 14.47 -14.79 56.15
C VAL A 152 13.55 -15.93 56.55
N ALA A 153 14.08 -17.14 56.64
CA ALA A 153 13.32 -18.31 57.07
C ALA A 153 12.78 -18.14 58.50
N ASP A 154 13.61 -17.64 59.41
CA ASP A 154 13.23 -17.43 60.82
C ASP A 154 12.16 -16.36 60.98
N ARG A 155 12.33 -15.20 60.33
CA ARG A 155 11.38 -14.09 60.40
C ARG A 155 10.01 -14.43 59.82
N ASN A 156 9.95 -15.29 58.80
CA ASN A 156 8.72 -15.59 58.08
C ASN A 156 8.08 -16.91 58.48
N LYS A 157 8.81 -17.86 59.09
CA LYS A 157 8.33 -19.17 59.57
C LYS A 157 7.83 -20.15 58.49
N THR A 158 7.24 -19.66 57.39
CA THR A 158 6.77 -20.44 56.24
C THR A 158 6.90 -19.64 54.94
N GLU A 159 7.03 -20.34 53.81
CA GLU A 159 7.05 -19.72 52.47
C GLU A 159 5.78 -18.90 52.21
N ARG A 160 4.60 -19.45 52.51
CA ARG A 160 3.32 -18.74 52.33
C ARG A 160 3.27 -17.41 53.09
N ASN A 161 3.87 -17.36 54.28
CA ASN A 161 3.91 -16.14 55.08
C ASN A 161 4.95 -15.14 54.53
N LEU A 162 6.08 -15.63 54.00
CA LEU A 162 7.03 -14.78 53.25
C LEU A 162 6.34 -14.10 52.07
N ILE A 163 5.57 -14.86 51.29
CA ILE A 163 4.85 -14.36 50.12
C ILE A 163 3.79 -13.33 50.54
N ARG A 164 2.91 -13.68 51.48
CA ARG A 164 1.79 -12.80 51.87
C ARG A 164 2.17 -11.59 52.70
N SER A 165 3.19 -11.69 53.56
CA SER A 165 3.54 -10.60 54.48
C SER A 165 4.62 -9.67 53.94
N ARG A 166 5.50 -10.13 53.06
CA ARG A 166 6.62 -9.30 52.54
C ARG A 166 6.52 -9.07 51.04
N ILE A 167 6.36 -10.13 50.27
CA ILE A 167 6.45 -10.03 48.82
C ILE A 167 5.22 -9.34 48.21
N ILE A 168 4.02 -9.84 48.48
CA ILE A 168 2.77 -9.28 47.94
C ILE A 168 2.60 -7.79 48.28
N PRO A 169 2.80 -7.34 49.53
CA PRO A 169 2.72 -5.91 49.85
C PRO A 169 3.75 -5.07 49.11
N ASN A 170 4.96 -5.61 48.87
CA ASN A 170 6.00 -4.91 48.12
C ASN A 170 5.63 -4.80 46.63
N ILE A 171 5.08 -5.88 46.06
CA ILE A 171 4.56 -5.89 44.68
C ILE A 171 3.42 -4.89 44.53
N ASP A 172 2.40 -4.98 45.38
CA ASP A 172 1.24 -4.08 45.35
C ASP A 172 1.66 -2.61 45.45
N GLN A 173 2.58 -2.31 46.37
CA GLN A 173 3.06 -0.94 46.57
C GLN A 173 3.93 -0.46 45.39
N SER A 174 4.74 -1.33 44.80
CA SER A 174 5.56 -1.01 43.61
C SER A 174 4.68 -0.79 42.38
N ILE A 175 3.65 -1.60 42.15
CA ILE A 175 2.66 -1.39 41.08
C ILE A 175 1.97 -0.04 41.31
N LYS A 176 1.46 0.22 42.52
CA LYS A 176 0.79 1.47 42.87
C LYS A 176 1.67 2.70 42.62
N ASN A 177 2.96 2.62 42.94
CA ASN A 177 3.89 3.72 42.75
C ASN A 177 4.21 3.93 41.26
N THR A 178 4.36 2.83 40.50
CA THR A 178 4.60 2.87 39.05
C THR A 178 3.38 3.43 38.30
N CYS A 179 2.16 3.07 38.69
CA CYS A 179 0.93 3.63 38.10
C CYS A 179 0.84 5.15 38.29
N LYS A 180 1.36 5.69 39.39
CA LYS A 180 1.38 7.16 39.62
C LYS A 180 2.39 7.90 38.75
N LEU A 181 3.37 7.20 38.18
CA LEU A 181 4.44 7.78 37.37
C LEU A 181 4.05 7.93 35.89
N MET A 182 2.97 7.29 35.45
CA MET A 182 2.60 7.18 34.04
C MET A 182 1.10 7.38 33.85
N ASP A 183 0.72 8.08 32.79
CA ASP A 183 -0.68 8.21 32.37
C ASP A 183 -1.13 6.95 31.61
N ALA A 184 -2.43 6.61 31.66
CA ALA A 184 -2.94 5.42 30.98
C ALA A 184 -2.74 5.49 29.46
N GLN A 185 -2.87 6.69 28.90
CA GLN A 185 -2.64 6.93 27.47
C GLN A 185 -1.17 6.76 27.08
N ASP A 186 -0.23 7.23 27.91
CA ASP A 186 1.20 7.08 27.67
C ASP A 186 1.60 5.60 27.66
N TYR A 187 1.04 4.82 28.59
CA TYR A 187 1.22 3.36 28.62
C TYR A 187 0.78 2.70 27.30
N ILE A 188 -0.42 3.03 26.81
CA ILE A 188 -0.99 2.46 25.57
C ILE A 188 -0.22 2.94 24.33
N SER A 189 0.34 4.15 24.37
CA SER A 189 1.07 4.75 23.25
C SER A 189 2.45 4.14 23.00
N GLY A 190 2.90 3.23 23.87
CA GLY A 190 4.15 2.47 23.71
C GLY A 190 5.12 2.55 24.89
N GLN A 191 4.77 3.24 25.98
CA GLN A 191 5.62 3.31 27.18
C GLN A 191 5.47 2.10 28.13
N ALA A 192 4.77 1.04 27.72
CA ALA A 192 4.63 -0.19 28.51
C ALA A 192 5.99 -0.80 28.91
N SER A 193 7.00 -0.74 28.03
CA SER A 193 8.35 -1.23 28.36
C SER A 193 9.05 -0.42 29.46
N ASP A 194 8.80 0.89 29.50
CA ASP A 194 9.32 1.75 30.57
C ASP A 194 8.60 1.44 31.90
N PHE A 195 7.30 1.12 31.85
CA PHE A 195 6.55 0.66 33.02
C PHE A 195 7.18 -0.61 33.63
N ASP A 196 7.44 -1.63 32.81
CA ASP A 196 8.08 -2.87 33.26
C ASP A 196 9.48 -2.61 33.85
N ARG A 197 10.27 -1.73 33.23
CA ARG A 197 11.60 -1.34 33.73
C ARG A 197 11.50 -0.66 35.09
N TYR A 198 10.60 0.32 35.26
CA TYR A 198 10.41 1.01 36.53
C TYR A 198 9.82 0.09 37.60
N PHE A 199 8.94 -0.82 37.22
CA PHE A 199 8.38 -1.80 38.13
C PHE A 199 9.45 -2.77 38.64
N LYS A 200 10.25 -3.35 37.74
CA LYS A 200 11.37 -4.23 38.11
C LYS A 200 12.38 -3.52 39.01
N ASP A 201 12.79 -2.31 38.64
CA ASP A 201 13.78 -1.56 39.42
C ASP A 201 13.28 -1.24 40.84
N GLN A 202 12.00 -0.88 41.00
CA GLN A 202 11.44 -0.59 42.32
C GLN A 202 11.33 -1.82 43.21
N LEU A 203 11.00 -2.99 42.62
CA LEU A 203 10.98 -4.25 43.35
C LEU A 203 12.39 -4.64 43.85
N GLU A 204 13.39 -4.48 42.99
CA GLU A 204 14.76 -4.88 43.29
C GLU A 204 15.45 -3.91 44.25
N ASN A 205 15.41 -2.62 43.92
CA ASN A 205 16.24 -1.61 44.56
C ASN A 205 15.48 -0.72 45.56
N GLY A 206 14.16 -0.85 45.65
CA GLY A 206 13.30 -0.07 46.52
C GLY A 206 12.52 1.02 45.78
N MET A 207 11.40 1.43 46.38
CA MET A 207 10.42 2.32 45.79
C MET A 207 10.96 3.73 45.56
N TYR A 208 10.55 4.36 44.44
CA TYR A 208 10.90 5.74 44.14
C TYR A 208 10.17 6.73 45.05
N VAL A 209 10.87 7.75 45.53
CA VAL A 209 10.25 8.93 46.14
C VAL A 209 9.74 9.83 45.03
N LEU A 210 8.44 10.09 45.04
CA LEU A 210 7.75 10.88 44.03
C LEU A 210 7.69 12.36 44.43
N GLU A 211 7.97 13.24 43.48
CA GLU A 211 7.70 14.68 43.58
C GLU A 211 6.53 15.06 42.67
N GLU A 212 5.58 15.82 43.23
CA GLU A 212 4.50 16.42 42.44
C GLU A 212 5.07 17.54 41.58
N TYR A 213 4.87 17.46 40.27
CA TYR A 213 5.16 18.55 39.34
C TYR A 213 3.88 18.94 38.60
N THR A 214 3.65 20.24 38.51
CA THR A 214 2.61 20.80 37.64
C THR A 214 3.30 21.23 36.35
N THR A 215 3.06 20.51 35.27
CA THR A 215 3.36 21.04 33.95
C THR A 215 2.38 22.16 33.69
N ASN A 216 2.83 23.41 33.83
CA ASN A 216 2.17 24.52 33.16
C ASN A 216 2.41 24.29 31.66
N GLN A 217 1.46 23.67 30.96
CA GLN A 217 1.52 23.65 29.50
C GLN A 217 1.51 25.10 29.02
N ASN A 218 2.51 25.45 28.22
CA ASN A 218 2.49 26.72 27.50
C ASN A 218 1.20 26.77 26.67
N ARG A 219 0.50 27.91 26.76
CA ARG A 219 -0.69 28.18 25.97
C ARG A 219 -0.32 28.02 24.48
N GLU A 220 -0.82 26.97 23.85
CA GLU A 220 -0.81 26.91 22.38
C GLU A 220 -1.78 27.99 21.88
N ILE A 221 -1.21 29.05 21.32
CA ILE A 221 -1.96 30.08 20.62
C ILE A 221 -2.29 29.49 19.26
N ILE A 222 -3.45 28.86 19.13
CA ILE A 222 -4.02 28.52 17.83
C ILE A 222 -4.95 29.67 17.45
N GLY A 223 -4.53 30.49 16.48
CA GLY A 223 -5.37 31.55 15.94
C GLY A 223 -4.69 32.36 14.84
N ASP A 224 -5.33 32.38 13.67
CA ASP A 224 -5.02 33.28 12.57
C ASP A 224 -5.44 34.74 12.94
N SER A 225 -4.71 35.69 12.38
CA SER A 225 -4.39 37.05 12.85
C SER A 225 -5.50 38.07 13.24
N SER A 226 -6.76 37.71 13.52
CA SER A 226 -7.81 38.72 13.80
C SER A 226 -8.71 38.50 15.02
N THR A 227 -8.78 37.30 15.61
CA THR A 227 -9.50 37.11 16.89
C THR A 227 -8.78 36.09 17.77
N VAL A 228 -7.89 36.59 18.65
CA VAL A 228 -7.24 35.75 19.66
C VAL A 228 -8.28 35.38 20.73
N ARG A 229 -9.02 34.30 20.51
CA ARG A 229 -9.69 33.60 21.59
C ARG A 229 -8.65 32.70 22.23
N THR A 230 -8.03 33.17 23.31
CA THR A 230 -7.36 32.28 24.26
C THR A 230 -8.42 31.40 24.90
N VAL A 231 -8.73 30.26 24.26
CA VAL A 231 -9.38 29.16 24.95
C VAL A 231 -8.35 28.68 25.95
N VAL A 232 -8.50 29.09 27.21
CA VAL A 232 -7.80 28.44 28.32
C VAL A 232 -8.32 27.03 28.30
N ASN A 233 -7.58 26.12 27.68
CA ASN A 233 -7.87 24.70 27.78
C ASN A 233 -7.73 24.37 29.26
N LYS A 234 -8.86 24.33 29.98
CA LYS A 234 -8.97 23.87 31.37
C LYS A 234 -8.92 22.34 31.40
N GLU A 235 -8.11 21.74 30.53
CA GLU A 235 -7.76 20.34 30.64
C GLU A 235 -6.83 20.22 31.84
N SER A 236 -7.49 19.89 32.93
CA SER A 236 -7.01 19.26 34.15
C SER A 236 -5.57 19.64 34.55
N LYS A 237 -5.47 20.35 35.67
CA LYS A 237 -4.27 20.29 36.53
C LYS A 237 -4.10 18.85 37.03
N GLN A 238 -3.78 17.92 36.15
CA GLN A 238 -3.42 16.56 36.52
C GLN A 238 -2.08 16.64 37.23
N LYS A 239 -2.10 16.21 38.49
CA LYS A 239 -0.91 16.12 39.33
C LYS A 239 -0.04 15.02 38.75
N ARG A 240 0.97 15.39 37.98
CA ARG A 240 1.94 14.44 37.47
C ARG A 240 3.02 14.23 38.54
N PHE A 241 3.45 13.00 38.70
CA PHE A 241 4.51 12.65 39.64
C PHE A 241 5.76 12.30 38.85
N ARG A 242 6.90 12.87 39.25
CA ARG A 242 8.21 12.50 38.71
C ARG A 242 9.04 11.88 39.81
N ILE A 243 9.97 11.03 39.43
CA ILE A 243 10.97 10.49 40.34
C ILE A 243 11.83 11.66 40.85
N LYS A 244 11.98 11.76 42.17
CA LYS A 244 12.91 12.72 42.79
C LYS A 244 14.33 12.26 42.51
N TYR A 245 15.12 13.11 41.85
CA TYR A 245 16.56 12.86 41.69
C TYR A 245 17.36 13.69 42.68
N LYS A 246 18.37 13.08 43.29
CA LYS A 246 19.39 13.77 44.08
C LYS A 246 20.76 13.30 43.58
N ASP A 247 21.61 14.23 43.16
CA ASP A 247 22.96 13.95 42.65
C ASP A 247 22.97 12.94 41.48
N GLY A 248 21.98 13.02 40.60
CA GLY A 248 21.83 12.13 39.43
C GLY A 248 21.31 10.73 39.74
N LEU A 249 21.07 10.39 41.01
CA LEU A 249 20.49 9.12 41.43
C LEU A 249 19.02 9.30 41.86
N PRO A 250 18.14 8.34 41.53
CA PRO A 250 16.76 8.38 42.01
C PRO A 250 16.74 8.20 43.53
N VAL A 251 16.05 9.08 44.24
CA VAL A 251 15.84 8.97 45.68
C VAL A 251 14.84 7.85 45.93
N ARG A 252 15.25 6.88 46.76
CA ARG A 252 14.44 5.69 47.09
C ARG A 252 14.08 5.69 48.57
N GLU A 253 12.90 5.16 48.90
CA GLU A 253 12.52 4.91 50.29
C GLU A 253 13.39 3.78 50.88
N LYS A 254 14.03 4.06 52.01
CA LYS A 254 14.90 3.09 52.69
C LYS A 254 14.05 2.06 53.44
N GLY A 255 14.30 0.77 53.21
CA GLY A 255 13.82 -0.33 54.06
C GLY A 255 12.75 -1.25 53.48
N ASN A 256 12.24 -0.98 52.27
CA ASN A 256 11.23 -1.82 51.61
C ASN A 256 11.70 -2.32 50.23
N SER A 257 12.91 -2.87 50.15
CA SER A 257 13.38 -3.56 48.93
C SER A 257 13.43 -5.07 49.17
N LEU A 258 13.12 -5.85 48.14
CA LEU A 258 13.24 -7.31 48.18
C LEU A 258 14.70 -7.73 48.42
N LYS A 259 15.65 -6.95 47.91
CA LYS A 259 17.09 -7.13 48.15
C LYS A 259 17.48 -7.04 49.63
N ALA A 260 16.84 -6.19 50.43
CA ALA A 260 17.09 -6.12 51.88
C ALA A 260 16.67 -7.41 52.60
N TYR A 261 15.78 -8.19 51.98
CA TYR A 261 15.36 -9.50 52.45
C TYR A 261 16.13 -10.66 51.78
N GLY A 262 17.22 -10.40 51.05
CA GLY A 262 17.97 -11.45 50.35
C GLY A 262 17.20 -12.12 49.22
N LEU A 263 16.22 -11.41 48.68
CA LEU A 263 15.43 -11.84 47.54
C LEU A 263 15.89 -11.06 46.31
N THR A 264 16.05 -11.79 45.20
CA THR A 264 16.44 -11.25 43.90
C THR A 264 15.25 -11.37 42.94
N VAL A 265 14.97 -10.30 42.20
CA VAL A 265 13.87 -10.31 41.22
C VAL A 265 14.43 -10.80 39.88
N VAL A 266 14.07 -12.03 39.49
CA VAL A 266 14.50 -12.61 38.21
C VAL A 266 13.70 -11.99 37.07
N GLN A 267 12.37 -11.98 37.23
CA GLN A 267 11.44 -11.45 36.25
C GLN A 267 10.36 -10.62 36.96
N ALA A 268 10.01 -9.48 36.38
CA ALA A 268 8.85 -8.69 36.76
C ALA A 268 8.29 -8.05 35.49
N VAL A 269 7.14 -8.53 35.04
CA VAL A 269 6.49 -8.06 33.81
C VAL A 269 4.99 -7.91 34.03
N VAL A 270 4.39 -6.91 33.38
CA VAL A 270 2.94 -6.80 33.24
C VAL A 270 2.50 -7.69 32.08
N THR A 271 1.59 -8.63 32.35
CA THR A 271 1.10 -9.56 31.32
C THR A 271 -0.11 -9.00 30.59
N GLU A 272 -1.04 -8.38 31.32
CA GLU A 272 -2.29 -7.88 30.78
C GLU A 272 -2.81 -6.73 31.63
N ILE A 273 -3.49 -5.77 30.99
CA ILE A 273 -4.19 -4.68 31.68
C ILE A 273 -5.62 -4.61 31.14
N ASP A 274 -6.58 -4.65 32.05
CA ASP A 274 -8.01 -4.45 31.79
C ASP A 274 -8.43 -3.07 32.31
N TRP A 275 -8.79 -2.15 31.42
CA TRP A 275 -9.14 -0.78 31.75
C TRP A 275 -10.60 -0.65 32.18
N GLU A 276 -10.95 0.46 32.84
CA GLU A 276 -12.36 0.76 33.05
C GLU A 276 -13.11 0.99 31.72
N GLN A 277 -14.34 0.48 31.61
CA GLN A 277 -15.15 0.57 30.39
C GLN A 277 -15.37 2.01 29.89
N THR A 278 -15.40 2.99 30.80
CA THR A 278 -15.53 4.42 30.48
C THR A 278 -14.30 4.97 29.78
N PHE A 279 -13.12 4.44 30.07
CA PHE A 279 -11.88 4.82 29.41
C PHE A 279 -11.77 4.16 28.04
N ASP A 280 -12.07 2.87 27.92
CA ASP A 280 -12.05 2.16 26.64
C ASP A 280 -12.98 2.79 25.61
N LYS A 281 -14.21 3.16 26.00
CA LYS A 281 -15.15 3.87 25.12
C LYS A 281 -14.57 5.20 24.64
N ARG A 282 -13.95 5.98 25.52
CA ARG A 282 -13.34 7.27 25.14
C ARG A 282 -12.15 7.07 24.21
N LEU A 283 -11.30 6.09 24.50
CA LEU A 283 -10.16 5.75 23.66
C LEU A 283 -10.60 5.28 22.28
N GLN A 284 -11.66 4.48 22.21
CA GLN A 284 -12.23 4.04 20.94
C GLN A 284 -12.75 5.24 20.13
N LEU A 285 -13.52 6.14 20.75
CA LEU A 285 -13.99 7.37 20.09
C LEU A 285 -12.83 8.23 19.56
N GLN A 286 -11.76 8.40 20.35
CA GLN A 286 -10.57 9.14 19.90
C GLN A 286 -9.88 8.46 18.71
N LYS A 287 -9.74 7.13 18.72
CA LYS A 287 -9.18 6.37 17.60
C LYS A 287 -10.03 6.54 16.35
N GLU A 288 -11.36 6.50 16.49
CA GLU A 288 -12.31 6.72 15.41
C GLU A 288 -12.21 8.14 14.84
N GLU A 289 -12.10 9.17 15.69
CA GLU A 289 -11.93 10.57 15.28
C GLU A 289 -10.60 10.81 14.55
N VAL A 290 -9.49 10.26 15.05
CA VAL A 290 -8.19 10.33 14.38
C VAL A 290 -8.23 9.61 13.03
N ALA A 291 -8.86 8.43 12.97
CA ALA A 291 -9.04 7.70 11.72
C ALA A 291 -9.89 8.50 10.72
N GLN A 292 -10.99 9.12 11.17
CA GLN A 292 -11.83 9.97 10.34
C GLN A 292 -11.05 11.18 9.81
N THR A 293 -10.28 11.86 10.66
CA THR A 293 -9.44 13.00 10.25
C THR A 293 -8.39 12.59 9.21
N GLN A 294 -7.80 11.41 9.36
CA GLN A 294 -6.85 10.87 8.38
C GLN A 294 -7.53 10.53 7.05
N LEU A 295 -8.74 9.96 7.09
CA LEU A 295 -9.53 9.70 5.90
C LEU A 295 -9.91 11.01 5.19
N GLU A 296 -10.33 12.03 5.92
CA GLU A 296 -10.65 13.36 5.38
C GLU A 296 -9.43 14.00 4.73
N LYS A 297 -8.25 13.92 5.35
CA LYS A 297 -6.98 14.37 4.73
C LYS A 297 -6.67 13.62 3.44
N GLN A 298 -6.83 12.29 3.45
CA GLN A 298 -6.64 11.48 2.23
C GLN A 298 -7.67 11.82 1.14
N GLN A 299 -8.92 12.10 1.50
CA GLN A 299 -9.96 12.54 0.57
C GLN A 299 -9.62 13.92 -0.02
N ALA A 300 -9.23 14.88 0.82
CA ALA A 300 -8.81 16.21 0.39
C ALA A 300 -7.60 16.15 -0.54
N GLU A 301 -6.60 15.32 -0.23
CA GLU A 301 -5.46 15.08 -1.13
C GLU A 301 -5.92 14.47 -2.46
N ARG A 302 -6.79 13.45 -2.43
CA ARG A 302 -7.35 12.84 -3.67
C ARG A 302 -8.11 13.85 -4.50
N GLU A 303 -8.91 14.71 -3.88
CA GLU A 303 -9.63 15.78 -4.57
C GLU A 303 -8.69 16.82 -5.16
N PHE A 304 -7.63 17.20 -4.44
CA PHE A 304 -6.59 18.08 -4.94
C PHE A 304 -5.87 17.49 -6.17
N TYR A 305 -5.47 16.22 -6.12
CA TYR A 305 -4.89 15.52 -7.27
C TYR A 305 -5.87 15.38 -8.43
N ARG A 306 -7.16 15.14 -8.15
CA ARG A 306 -8.22 15.07 -9.16
C ARG A 306 -8.41 16.42 -9.85
N ALA A 307 -8.48 17.52 -9.08
CA ALA A 307 -8.58 18.87 -9.61
C ALA A 307 -7.36 19.27 -10.44
N GLN A 308 -6.14 18.89 -10.01
CA GLN A 308 -4.93 19.08 -10.82
C GLN A 308 -4.99 18.28 -12.13
N LYS A 309 -5.43 17.01 -12.08
CA LYS A 309 -5.61 16.19 -13.28
C LYS A 309 -6.66 16.75 -14.22
N GLU A 310 -7.76 17.28 -13.70
CA GLU A 310 -8.81 17.94 -14.49
C GLU A 310 -8.33 19.26 -15.10
N LYS A 311 -7.52 20.06 -14.39
CA LYS A 311 -6.87 21.25 -14.96
C LYS A 311 -5.91 20.88 -16.09
N ALA A 312 -5.03 19.90 -15.87
CA ALA A 312 -4.10 19.42 -16.89
C ALA A 312 -4.84 18.85 -18.11
N ARG A 313 -5.94 18.12 -17.89
CA ARG A 313 -6.82 17.63 -18.95
C ARG A 313 -7.51 18.78 -19.69
N GLY A 314 -8.00 19.79 -18.99
CA GLY A 314 -8.62 20.98 -19.58
C GLY A 314 -7.62 21.81 -20.40
N GLU A 315 -6.36 21.92 -19.96
CA GLU A 315 -5.28 22.55 -20.73
C GLU A 315 -4.93 21.71 -21.97
N ALA A 316 -4.85 20.39 -21.85
CA ALA A 316 -4.62 19.50 -22.98
C ALA A 316 -5.78 19.53 -23.99
N GLU A 317 -7.04 19.56 -23.53
CA GLU A 317 -8.22 19.69 -24.38
C GLU A 317 -8.26 21.05 -25.06
N LYS A 318 -7.92 22.15 -24.37
CA LYS A 318 -7.76 23.48 -24.98
C LYS A 318 -6.66 23.50 -26.04
N ALA A 319 -5.52 22.85 -25.78
CA ALA A 319 -4.43 22.76 -26.74
C ALA A 319 -4.82 21.93 -27.97
N ALA A 320 -5.52 20.80 -27.77
CA ALA A 320 -6.04 19.97 -28.84
C ALA A 320 -7.08 20.70 -29.69
N GLU A 321 -7.99 21.45 -29.06
CA GLU A 321 -9.01 22.24 -29.76
C GLU A 321 -8.38 23.40 -30.54
N ARG A 322 -7.40 24.11 -29.94
CA ARG A 322 -6.62 25.14 -30.65
C ARG A 322 -5.90 24.55 -31.86
N ALA A 323 -5.22 23.41 -31.69
CA ALA A 323 -4.55 22.73 -32.80
C ALA A 323 -5.55 22.27 -33.89
N ARG A 324 -6.78 21.88 -33.54
CA ARG A 324 -7.83 21.55 -34.52
C ARG A 324 -8.28 22.79 -35.29
N LEU A 325 -8.57 23.88 -34.59
CA LEU A 325 -8.99 25.15 -35.21
C LEU A 325 -7.89 25.74 -36.10
N GLU A 326 -6.63 25.67 -35.68
CA GLU A 326 -5.48 26.09 -36.51
C GLU A 326 -5.34 25.21 -37.75
N LYS A 327 -5.51 23.88 -37.64
CA LYS A 327 -5.53 22.99 -38.81
C LYS A 327 -6.67 23.32 -39.77
N GLU A 328 -7.87 23.59 -39.25
CA GLU A 328 -9.01 23.99 -40.07
C GLU A 328 -8.76 25.34 -40.77
N GLN A 329 -8.12 26.29 -40.08
CA GLN A 329 -7.74 27.58 -40.65
C GLN A 329 -6.68 27.41 -41.75
N ILE A 330 -5.64 26.61 -41.50
CA ILE A 330 -4.59 26.29 -42.47
C ILE A 330 -5.19 25.56 -43.70
N GLN A 331 -6.11 24.62 -43.50
CA GLN A 331 -6.82 23.97 -44.61
C GLN A 331 -7.60 24.97 -45.46
N LYS A 332 -8.31 25.92 -44.84
CA LYS A 332 -9.04 26.98 -45.56
C LYS A 332 -8.08 27.91 -46.32
N THR A 333 -6.94 28.29 -45.73
CA THR A 333 -5.96 29.15 -46.41
C THR A 333 -5.26 28.41 -47.55
N ILE A 334 -4.91 27.13 -47.38
CA ILE A 334 -4.34 26.30 -48.44
C ILE A 334 -5.36 26.10 -49.56
N ALA A 335 -6.63 25.85 -49.25
CA ALA A 335 -7.68 25.74 -50.25
C ALA A 335 -7.83 27.03 -51.05
N ALA A 336 -7.89 28.19 -50.38
CA ALA A 336 -7.95 29.49 -51.05
C ALA A 336 -6.69 29.80 -51.89
N GLU A 337 -5.49 29.47 -51.40
CA GLU A 337 -4.24 29.66 -52.14
C GLU A 337 -4.15 28.69 -53.33
N THR A 338 -4.67 27.48 -53.18
CA THR A 338 -4.75 26.48 -54.26
C THR A 338 -5.73 26.94 -55.33
N GLU A 339 -6.90 27.45 -54.95
CA GLU A 339 -7.87 28.05 -55.90
C GLU A 339 -7.28 29.25 -56.63
N ALA A 340 -6.56 30.13 -55.93
CA ALA A 340 -5.86 31.26 -56.55
C ALA A 340 -4.78 30.79 -57.54
N LYS A 341 -3.98 29.77 -57.18
CA LYS A 341 -2.99 29.17 -58.08
C LYS A 341 -3.64 28.49 -59.28
N VAL A 342 -4.76 27.79 -59.12
CA VAL A 342 -5.52 27.17 -60.22
C VAL A 342 -6.07 28.26 -61.16
N ALA A 343 -6.58 29.37 -60.63
CA ALA A 343 -7.03 30.50 -61.43
C ALA A 343 -5.87 31.15 -62.21
N GLU A 344 -4.71 31.32 -61.59
CA GLU A 344 -3.50 31.85 -62.24
C GLU A 344 -3.00 30.91 -63.35
N PHE A 345 -2.97 29.60 -63.10
CA PHE A 345 -2.63 28.59 -64.10
C PHE A 345 -3.60 28.59 -65.29
N ASN A 346 -4.90 28.76 -65.05
CA ASN A 346 -5.90 28.88 -66.12
C ASN A 346 -5.67 30.14 -66.98
N LEU A 347 -5.35 31.27 -66.35
CA LEU A 347 -5.05 32.53 -67.05
C LEU A 347 -3.76 32.41 -67.89
N ILE A 348 -2.73 31.75 -67.37
CA ILE A 348 -1.50 31.45 -68.11
C ILE A 348 -1.78 30.51 -69.29
N LYS A 349 -2.62 29.50 -69.10
CA LYS A 349 -3.03 28.57 -70.17
C LYS A 349 -3.78 29.30 -71.29
N GLU A 350 -4.70 30.19 -70.96
CA GLU A 350 -5.43 31.02 -71.93
C GLU A 350 -4.49 31.97 -72.68
N LYS A 351 -3.55 32.63 -71.98
CA LYS A 351 -2.52 33.46 -72.62
C LYS A 351 -1.67 32.66 -73.60
N LYS A 352 -1.21 31.46 -73.20
CA LYS A 352 -0.43 30.59 -74.09
C LYS A 352 -1.25 30.08 -75.28
N GLN A 353 -2.53 29.77 -75.09
CA GLN A 353 -3.42 29.38 -76.19
C GLN A 353 -3.64 30.54 -77.17
N PHE A 354 -3.85 31.75 -76.67
CA PHE A 354 -3.97 32.95 -77.49
C PHE A 354 -2.69 33.25 -78.29
N GLU A 355 -1.52 33.08 -77.69
CA GLU A 355 -0.23 33.22 -78.40
C GLU A 355 -0.07 32.17 -79.50
N VAL A 356 -0.46 30.91 -79.25
CA VAL A 356 -0.45 29.84 -80.26
C VAL A 356 -1.41 30.16 -81.41
N GLU A 357 -2.59 30.71 -81.13
CA GLU A 357 -3.55 31.13 -82.16
C GLU A 357 -3.03 32.32 -82.98
N LYS A 358 -2.39 33.30 -82.33
CA LYS A 358 -1.74 34.43 -83.01
C LYS A 358 -0.61 33.97 -83.93
N PHE A 359 0.21 33.02 -83.49
CA PHE A 359 1.25 32.41 -84.31
C PHE A 359 0.64 31.65 -85.50
N LYS A 360 -0.43 30.86 -85.30
CA LYS A 360 -1.14 30.20 -86.41
C LYS A 360 -1.71 31.19 -87.43
N ALA A 361 -2.25 32.31 -86.98
CA ALA A 361 -2.76 33.36 -87.87
C ALA A 361 -1.63 34.04 -88.67
N GLN A 362 -0.48 34.30 -88.04
CA GLN A 362 0.70 34.82 -88.73
C GLN A 362 1.24 33.83 -89.76
N SER A 363 1.31 32.55 -89.44
CA SER A 363 1.73 31.51 -90.40
C SER A 363 0.80 31.42 -91.62
N LYS A 364 -0.52 31.55 -91.43
CA LYS A 364 -1.46 31.60 -92.56
C LYS A 364 -1.27 32.83 -93.45
N LYS A 365 -0.97 34.00 -92.87
CA LYS A 365 -0.70 35.21 -93.64
C LYS A 365 0.59 35.09 -94.47
N VAL A 366 1.66 34.56 -93.88
CA VAL A 366 2.92 34.32 -94.59
C VAL A 366 2.76 33.28 -95.71
N ALA A 367 1.97 32.24 -95.50
CA ALA A 367 1.64 31.26 -96.55
C ALA A 367 0.85 31.91 -97.70
N ALA A 368 -0.14 32.75 -97.39
CA ALA A 368 -0.92 33.47 -98.41
C ALA A 368 -0.07 34.50 -99.19
N ASP A 369 0.84 35.20 -98.52
CA ASP A 369 1.78 36.13 -99.17
C ASP A 369 2.78 35.39 -100.07
N ALA A 370 3.22 34.19 -99.67
CA ALA A 370 4.08 33.34 -100.49
C ALA A 370 3.35 32.81 -101.74
N GLU A 371 2.10 32.36 -101.61
CA GLU A 371 1.27 31.96 -102.76
C GLU A 371 0.99 33.13 -103.72
N SER A 372 0.74 34.33 -103.17
CA SER A 372 0.58 35.55 -103.98
C SER A 372 1.84 35.90 -104.78
N TYR A 373 3.01 35.81 -104.15
CA TYR A 373 4.29 36.08 -104.81
C TYR A 373 4.60 35.03 -105.90
N GLN A 374 4.28 33.76 -105.65
CA GLN A 374 4.44 32.68 -106.62
C GLN A 374 3.51 32.86 -107.83
N ASN A 375 2.25 33.24 -107.60
CA ASN A 375 1.28 33.54 -108.66
C ASN A 375 1.65 34.80 -109.46
N ALA A 376 2.14 35.86 -108.81
CA ALA A 376 2.59 37.07 -109.50
C ALA A 376 3.80 36.79 -110.42
N LYS A 377 4.72 35.91 -110.00
CA LYS A 377 5.84 35.47 -110.82
C LYS A 377 5.40 34.67 -112.05
N LEU A 378 4.45 33.75 -111.88
CA LEU A 378 3.86 32.97 -112.98
C LEU A 378 3.12 33.87 -114.01
N VAL A 379 2.43 34.90 -113.54
CA VAL A 379 1.75 35.86 -114.44
C VAL A 379 2.74 36.78 -115.16
N SER A 380 3.87 37.12 -114.53
CA SER A 380 4.92 37.95 -115.15
C SER A 380 5.79 37.19 -116.17
N ALA A 381 5.91 35.87 -116.02
CA ALA A 381 6.57 34.99 -116.97
C ALA A 381 5.53 34.54 -118.02
N GLY A 382 5.20 35.44 -118.95
CA GLY A 382 4.25 35.16 -120.03
C GLY A 382 4.58 33.86 -120.78
N LEU A 383 3.52 33.15 -121.23
CA LEU A 383 3.58 31.82 -121.84
C LEU A 383 4.68 31.69 -122.90
N THR A 384 5.42 30.59 -122.82
CA THR A 384 6.40 30.20 -123.82
C THR A 384 5.73 29.94 -125.19
N PRO A 385 6.44 30.07 -126.33
CA PRO A 385 5.85 29.81 -127.66
C PRO A 385 5.20 28.42 -127.80
N GLN A 386 5.68 27.44 -127.03
CA GLN A 386 5.11 26.09 -127.00
C GLN A 386 3.77 26.02 -126.25
N GLU A 387 3.64 26.72 -125.12
CA GLU A 387 2.38 26.76 -124.35
C GLU A 387 1.30 27.58 -125.06
N LYS A 388 1.69 28.60 -125.83
CA LYS A 388 0.75 29.36 -126.68
C LYS A 388 0.16 28.48 -127.78
N ALA A 389 0.98 27.62 -128.40
CA ALA A 389 0.53 26.64 -129.38
C ALA A 389 -0.39 25.57 -128.77
N GLU A 390 -0.12 25.10 -127.54
CA GLU A 390 -1.03 24.19 -126.84
C GLU A 390 -2.37 24.85 -126.47
N TRP A 391 -2.37 26.12 -126.08
CA TRP A 391 -3.60 26.85 -125.80
C TRP A 391 -4.40 27.14 -127.07
N GLU A 392 -3.75 27.51 -128.17
CA GLU A 392 -4.41 27.62 -129.48
C GLU A 392 -4.97 26.26 -129.94
N TYR A 393 -4.24 25.17 -129.73
CA TYR A 393 -4.73 23.81 -130.00
C TYR A 393 -5.95 23.46 -129.14
N LYS A 394 -5.90 23.68 -127.83
CA LYS A 394 -7.04 23.42 -126.90
C LYS A 394 -8.25 24.30 -127.23
N THR A 395 -8.02 25.55 -127.65
CA THR A 395 -9.10 26.46 -128.07
C THR A 395 -9.72 25.98 -129.39
N ALA A 396 -8.91 25.58 -130.37
CA ALA A 396 -9.39 25.04 -131.65
C ALA A 396 -10.15 23.72 -131.47
N VAL A 397 -9.67 22.81 -130.62
CA VAL A 397 -10.36 21.56 -130.27
C VAL A 397 -11.67 21.84 -129.51
N GLY A 398 -11.70 22.85 -128.65
CA GLY A 398 -12.92 23.29 -127.95
C GLY A 398 -13.99 23.84 -128.90
N VAL A 399 -13.60 24.65 -129.88
CA VAL A 399 -14.50 25.18 -130.92
C VAL A 399 -14.97 24.06 -131.86
N ALA A 400 -14.09 23.15 -132.28
CA ALA A 400 -14.47 21.99 -133.11
C ALA A 400 -15.37 20.99 -132.34
N GLY A 401 -15.16 20.82 -131.04
CA GLY A 401 -16.02 20.02 -130.16
C GLY A 401 -17.42 20.61 -129.99
N GLN A 402 -17.55 21.94 -129.92
CA GLN A 402 -18.83 22.63 -129.88
C GLN A 402 -19.54 22.69 -131.25
N LEU A 403 -18.81 22.73 -132.38
CA LEU A 403 -19.41 22.60 -133.72
C LEU A 403 -19.94 21.19 -134.01
N LYS A 404 -19.30 20.15 -133.47
CA LYS A 404 -19.78 18.75 -133.57
C LYS A 404 -21.05 18.49 -132.74
N SER A 405 -21.40 19.40 -131.84
CA SER A 405 -22.56 19.30 -130.94
C SER A 405 -23.81 20.06 -131.45
N LEU A 406 -23.77 20.60 -132.69
CA LEU A 406 -24.89 21.31 -133.33
C LEU A 406 -25.80 20.35 -134.11
N ASN A 407 -26.95 19.99 -133.53
CA ASN A 407 -28.07 19.34 -134.22
C ASN A 407 -28.92 20.38 -134.97
N LEU A 408 -29.08 20.24 -136.29
CA LEU A 408 -30.06 20.95 -137.11
C LEU A 408 -31.18 19.98 -137.58
N PRO A 409 -32.45 20.44 -137.70
CA PRO A 409 -33.62 19.57 -137.86
C PRO A 409 -33.86 19.13 -139.31
N GLU A 410 -34.17 17.83 -139.50
CA GLU A 410 -34.88 17.32 -140.67
C GLU A 410 -36.37 17.65 -140.55
N ILE A 411 -36.96 18.28 -141.58
CA ILE A 411 -38.11 17.75 -142.32
C ILE A 411 -38.23 18.51 -143.64
N TYR A 412 -38.10 17.70 -144.68
CA TYR A 412 -38.26 17.94 -146.10
C TYR A 412 -39.76 17.88 -146.44
N ILE A 413 -40.30 18.88 -147.13
CA ILE A 413 -41.60 18.79 -147.82
C ILE A 413 -41.40 19.34 -149.24
N GLU A 414 -41.33 18.41 -150.20
CA GLU A 414 -41.40 18.70 -151.62
C GLU A 414 -42.37 17.73 -152.28
N GLY A 415 -43.27 18.27 -153.11
CA GLY A 415 -44.04 17.50 -154.09
C GLY A 415 -45.33 18.20 -154.51
N ASN A 416 -45.34 18.96 -155.60
CA ASN A 416 -45.81 18.43 -156.89
C ASN A 416 -45.57 19.41 -158.08
N GLN A 417 -45.54 18.82 -159.28
CA GLN A 417 -45.03 19.28 -160.56
C GLN A 417 -45.75 20.46 -161.24
N GLY A 418 -45.01 21.25 -162.06
CA GLY A 418 -45.57 21.81 -163.30
C GLY A 418 -45.14 23.19 -163.82
N LYS A 419 -43.84 23.43 -164.08
CA LYS A 419 -43.24 24.40 -165.05
C LYS A 419 -43.69 25.89 -165.04
N SER A 420 -42.81 26.77 -164.52
CA SER A 420 -42.00 27.76 -165.29
C SER A 420 -41.70 29.06 -164.50
N SER A 421 -40.40 29.35 -164.36
CA SER A 421 -39.75 30.69 -164.28
C SER A 421 -39.77 31.55 -162.99
N ASN A 422 -38.55 31.90 -162.54
CA ASN A 422 -38.08 32.92 -161.57
C ASN A 422 -38.43 32.69 -160.08
N GLY A 423 -37.52 32.74 -159.09
CA GLY A 423 -36.24 33.45 -158.93
C GLY A 423 -36.35 34.34 -157.68
N ASN A 424 -35.92 33.87 -156.50
CA ASN A 424 -34.68 34.26 -155.78
C ASN A 424 -34.65 35.68 -155.19
N LEU A 425 -34.33 35.84 -153.89
CA LEU A 425 -33.75 37.10 -153.37
C LEU A 425 -33.12 37.02 -151.96
N LEU A 426 -33.59 36.19 -151.01
CA LEU A 426 -32.99 36.15 -149.67
C LEU A 426 -31.77 35.23 -149.55
N GLU A 427 -31.78 34.09 -150.23
CA GLU A 427 -30.75 33.05 -150.08
C GLU A 427 -29.45 33.40 -150.81
N SER A 428 -29.55 34.15 -151.92
CA SER A 428 -28.39 34.69 -152.61
C SER A 428 -27.67 35.78 -151.80
N LEU A 429 -28.36 36.49 -150.89
CA LEU A 429 -27.73 37.54 -150.09
C LEU A 429 -26.83 36.98 -149.00
N ILE A 430 -27.20 35.85 -148.37
CA ILE A 430 -26.38 35.23 -147.32
C ILE A 430 -25.14 34.56 -147.93
N GLY A 431 -25.28 33.89 -149.08
CA GLY A 431 -24.16 33.29 -149.78
C GLY A 431 -23.15 34.30 -150.36
N ALA A 432 -23.64 35.46 -150.82
CA ALA A 432 -22.77 36.49 -151.40
C ALA A 432 -21.88 37.19 -150.35
N ASP A 433 -22.38 37.42 -149.14
CA ASP A 433 -21.58 38.09 -148.09
C ASP A 433 -20.50 37.15 -147.52
N LEU A 434 -20.80 35.84 -147.50
CA LEU A 434 -19.86 34.80 -147.08
C LEU A 434 -18.74 34.61 -148.12
N ALA A 435 -19.03 34.73 -149.42
CA ALA A 435 -18.00 34.72 -150.47
C ALA A 435 -17.12 35.99 -150.44
N LYS A 436 -17.69 37.16 -150.11
CA LYS A 436 -16.94 38.43 -150.07
C LYS A 436 -15.91 38.47 -148.93
N THR A 437 -16.26 37.94 -147.76
CA THR A 437 -15.32 37.83 -146.63
C THR A 437 -14.19 36.82 -146.88
N MET A 438 -14.42 35.78 -147.68
CA MET A 438 -13.39 34.82 -148.04
C MET A 438 -12.42 35.31 -149.12
N MET A 439 -12.83 36.17 -150.05
CA MET A 439 -11.91 36.71 -151.07
C MET A 439 -11.04 37.88 -150.55
N GLN A 440 -11.45 38.60 -149.51
CA GLN A 440 -10.72 39.78 -149.02
C GLN A 440 -9.48 39.47 -148.16
N LYS A 441 -9.12 38.20 -147.96
CA LYS A 441 -7.98 37.79 -147.12
C LYS A 441 -6.89 37.02 -147.86
N GLN A 442 -6.87 37.11 -149.19
CA GLN A 442 -5.69 36.84 -150.00
C GLN A 442 -5.08 38.18 -150.44
N ASP A 443 -4.33 38.79 -149.53
CA ASP A 443 -3.11 39.59 -149.75
C ASP A 443 -2.31 39.63 -148.44
#